data_AF-E1YFB8-F1
#
_entry.id   AF-E1YFB8-F1
#
_cell.length_a   1.000
_cell.length_b   1.000
_cell.length_c   1.000
_cell.angle_alpha   90.00
_cell.angle_beta   90.00
_cell.angle_gamma   90.00
#
_symmetry.space_group_name_H-M   'P 1'
#
loop_
_entity.id
_entity.type
_entity.pdbx_description
1 polymer ?
#
loop_
_entity_poly.entity_id
_entity_poly.type
_entity_poly.pdbx_seq_one_letter_code
_entity_poly.pdbx_strand_id
1 'polypeptide(L)'
;MIGRKDSELPQKNSIFRDFDIDSLLHFTSNMLGLNLKFTCMAKRISADDKDKRDLLVYLLWKTERFSNREIRNRFGLTYSAVSQRVKMMTNRLSVEKGLQDQYIMLKSQIWFDTDSSLFTPTNKYYLVL
;
A
#
# COMPACT_ATOMS: atom_id res chain seq x y z
N MET A 1 12.62 -16.95 28.88
CA MET A 1 11.96 -15.73 28.35
C MET A 1 11.42 -16.04 26.97
N ILE A 2 10.09 -16.06 26.83
CA ILE A 2 9.40 -16.44 25.59
C ILE A 2 9.48 -15.26 24.62
N GLY A 3 10.32 -15.38 23.59
CA GLY A 3 10.33 -14.45 22.46
C GLY A 3 9.04 -14.62 21.66
N ARG A 4 8.18 -13.61 21.65
CA ARG A 4 6.97 -13.60 20.83
C ARG A 4 7.40 -13.59 19.36
N LYS A 5 7.10 -14.67 18.64
CA LYS A 5 7.12 -14.68 17.16
C LYS A 5 5.94 -13.83 16.69
N ASP A 6 6.20 -12.64 16.18
CA ASP A 6 5.21 -11.89 15.41
C ASP A 6 4.82 -12.74 14.20
N SER A 7 3.62 -13.32 14.26
CA SER A 7 3.13 -14.34 13.34
C SER A 7 2.30 -13.74 12.19
N GLU A 8 2.53 -12.47 11.85
CA GLU A 8 1.52 -11.66 11.13
C GLU A 8 1.77 -11.41 9.64
N LEU A 9 2.76 -12.01 8.99
CA LEU A 9 2.89 -11.91 7.52
C LEU A 9 3.34 -13.23 6.87
N PRO A 10 2.73 -13.64 5.74
CA PRO A 10 3.21 -14.78 4.97
C PRO A 10 4.59 -14.44 4.39
N GLN A 11 5.56 -15.28 4.72
CA GLN A 11 6.93 -15.11 4.30
C GLN A 11 7.07 -15.38 2.79
N LYS A 12 7.67 -14.41 2.10
CA LYS A 12 8.70 -14.62 1.07
C LYS A 12 8.23 -15.14 -0.31
N ASN A 13 7.60 -14.27 -1.11
CA ASN A 13 7.63 -14.41 -2.57
C ASN A 13 8.87 -13.69 -3.14
N SER A 14 9.95 -14.44 -3.32
CA SER A 14 11.26 -13.96 -3.81
C SER A 14 11.33 -13.66 -5.32
N ILE A 15 10.19 -13.45 -5.98
CA ILE A 15 10.10 -13.28 -7.45
C ILE A 15 9.98 -11.79 -7.83
N PHE A 16 9.70 -10.92 -6.87
CA PHE A 16 9.59 -9.48 -7.11
C PHE A 16 10.98 -8.83 -7.12
N ARG A 17 11.37 -8.23 -8.26
CA ARG A 17 12.57 -7.38 -8.46
C ARG A 17 13.01 -6.61 -7.21
N ASP A 18 14.29 -6.38 -7.00
CA ASP A 18 14.91 -5.66 -5.85
C ASP A 18 14.51 -4.17 -5.67
N PHE A 19 13.22 -3.83 -5.81
CA PHE A 19 12.72 -2.51 -5.46
C PHE A 19 12.65 -2.38 -3.95
N ASP A 20 13.52 -1.54 -3.39
CA ASP A 20 13.31 -0.95 -2.08
C ASP A 20 12.08 -0.01 -2.09
N ILE A 21 11.62 0.38 -0.90
CA ILE A 21 10.41 1.20 -0.72
C ILE A 21 10.53 2.57 -1.40
N ASP A 22 11.72 3.16 -1.43
CA ASP A 22 11.96 4.49 -1.99
C ASP A 22 11.96 4.45 -3.52
N SER A 23 12.59 3.43 -4.10
CA SER A 23 12.60 3.17 -5.53
C SER A 23 11.17 2.96 -6.08
N LEU A 24 10.35 2.17 -5.37
CA LEU A 24 8.96 1.94 -5.77
C LEU A 24 8.09 3.20 -5.63
N LEU A 25 8.29 3.97 -4.56
CA LEU A 25 7.61 5.24 -4.38
C LEU A 25 7.99 6.25 -5.45
N HIS A 26 9.28 6.38 -5.78
CA HIS A 26 9.74 7.29 -6.82
C HIS A 26 9.09 6.96 -8.16
N PHE A 27 9.11 5.68 -8.57
CA PHE A 27 8.48 5.22 -9.79
C PHE A 27 6.98 5.54 -9.85
N THR A 28 6.24 5.17 -8.80
CA THR A 28 4.78 5.36 -8.73
C THR A 28 4.36 6.81 -8.58
N SER A 29 5.17 7.63 -7.92
CA SER A 29 4.91 9.06 -7.78
C SER A 29 4.99 9.80 -9.10
N ASN A 30 5.96 9.44 -9.96
CA ASN A 30 6.07 10.00 -11.30
C ASN A 30 4.85 9.64 -12.15
N MET A 31 4.35 8.40 -12.03
CA MET A 31 3.13 7.98 -12.72
C MET A 31 1.87 8.72 -12.24
N LEU A 32 1.81 9.06 -10.95
CA LEU A 32 0.69 9.78 -10.35
C LEU A 32 0.83 11.32 -10.41
N GLY A 33 1.93 11.83 -10.97
CA GLY A 33 2.25 13.26 -10.95
C GLY A 33 2.36 13.84 -9.54
N LEU A 34 2.79 13.02 -8.58
CA LEU A 34 2.75 13.30 -7.15
C LEU A 34 4.12 13.68 -6.60
N ASN A 35 4.20 14.76 -5.82
CA ASN A 35 5.44 15.16 -5.17
C ASN A 35 5.59 14.47 -3.79
N LEU A 36 6.37 13.40 -3.73
CA LEU A 36 6.55 12.56 -2.54
C LEU A 36 6.99 13.34 -1.30
N LYS A 37 7.80 14.38 -1.47
CA LYS A 37 8.35 15.16 -0.36
C LYS A 37 7.24 15.89 0.42
N PHE A 38 6.17 16.29 -0.28
CA PHE A 38 5.02 16.93 0.34
C PHE A 38 3.96 15.90 0.77
N THR A 39 3.70 14.87 -0.01
CA THR A 39 2.57 13.96 0.29
C THR A 39 2.86 12.91 1.37
N CYS A 40 4.12 12.50 1.55
CA CYS A 40 4.48 11.51 2.57
C CYS A 40 4.63 12.12 3.98
N MET A 41 4.94 13.42 4.10
CA MET A 41 5.33 14.01 5.39
C MET A 41 4.65 15.35 5.71
N ALA A 42 3.88 15.96 4.79
CA ALA A 42 3.24 17.23 5.11
C ALA A 42 2.09 17.07 6.10
N LYS A 43 2.00 18.02 7.03
CA LYS A 43 0.89 18.15 7.97
C LYS A 43 -0.43 18.53 7.28
N ARG A 44 -0.35 19.22 6.13
CA ARG A 44 -1.50 19.62 5.30
C ARG A 44 -1.25 19.14 3.89
N ILE A 45 -2.20 18.38 3.37
CA ILE A 45 -2.22 17.86 2.00
C ILE A 45 -3.60 18.11 1.42
N SER A 46 -3.68 18.31 0.10
CA SER A 46 -4.96 18.42 -0.59
C SER A 46 -5.75 17.10 -0.49
N ALA A 47 -7.06 17.14 -0.75
CA ALA A 47 -7.86 15.92 -0.77
C ALA A 47 -7.39 14.93 -1.85
N ASP A 48 -6.99 15.44 -3.02
CA ASP A 48 -6.43 14.65 -4.11
C ASP A 48 -5.09 14.00 -3.73
N ASP A 49 -4.17 14.77 -3.13
CA ASP A 49 -2.90 14.23 -2.63
C ASP A 49 -3.07 13.21 -1.53
N LYS A 50 -4.11 13.36 -0.70
CA LYS A 50 -4.47 12.40 0.35
C LYS A 50 -4.89 11.06 -0.27
N ASP A 51 -5.71 11.11 -1.31
CA ASP A 51 -6.18 9.92 -2.01
C ASP A 51 -5.03 9.19 -2.70
N LYS A 52 -4.17 9.92 -3.41
CA LYS A 52 -2.97 9.35 -4.03
C LYS A 52 -2.02 8.74 -2.99
N ARG A 53 -1.80 9.41 -1.85
CA ARG A 53 -1.00 8.88 -0.75
C ARG A 53 -1.60 7.58 -0.20
N ASP A 54 -2.91 7.54 0.01
CA ASP A 54 -3.59 6.36 0.55
C ASP A 54 -3.56 5.21 -0.46
N LEU A 55 -3.60 5.52 -1.77
CA LEU A 55 -3.40 4.55 -2.85
C LEU A 55 -1.98 3.98 -2.86
N LEU A 56 -0.95 4.82 -2.65
CA LEU A 56 0.44 4.36 -2.50
C LEU A 56 0.63 3.48 -1.26
N VAL A 57 0.02 3.84 -0.13
CA VAL A 57 0.03 3.00 1.08
C VAL A 57 -0.58 1.63 0.80
N TYR A 58 -1.74 1.61 0.14
CA TYR A 58 -2.40 0.35 -0.24
C TYR A 58 -1.55 -0.47 -1.21
N LEU A 59 -0.96 0.16 -2.23
CA LEU A 59 -0.11 -0.50 -3.22
C LEU A 59 1.10 -1.18 -2.55
N LEU A 60 1.81 -0.46 -1.67
CA LEU A 60 2.93 -1.01 -0.90
C LEU A 60 2.49 -2.16 0.00
N TRP A 61 1.37 -2.01 0.69
CA TRP A 61 0.81 -3.07 1.53
C TRP A 61 0.46 -4.32 0.71
N LYS A 62 -0.17 -4.15 -0.46
CA LYS A 62 -0.52 -5.25 -1.38
C LYS A 62 0.68 -5.94 -2.01
N THR A 63 1.87 -5.33 -1.98
CA THR A 63 3.10 -6.04 -2.37
C THR A 63 3.48 -7.12 -1.36
N GLU A 64 3.02 -7.03 -0.11
CA GLU A 64 3.42 -7.90 1.00
C GLU A 64 4.94 -7.91 1.26
N ARG A 65 5.70 -6.99 0.65
CA ARG A 65 7.16 -6.88 0.79
C ARG A 65 7.58 -5.91 1.90
N PHE A 66 6.69 -5.01 2.27
CA PHE A 66 6.95 -3.97 3.27
C PHE A 66 6.03 -4.20 4.46
N SER A 67 6.62 -4.23 5.65
CA SER A 67 5.88 -4.27 6.89
C SER A 67 5.10 -2.98 7.12
N ASN A 68 4.03 -3.06 7.91
CA ASN A 68 3.32 -1.87 8.39
C ASN A 68 4.26 -0.87 9.09
N ARG A 69 5.38 -1.35 9.67
CA ARG A 69 6.41 -0.52 10.30
C ARG A 69 7.20 0.30 9.25
N GLU A 70 7.62 -0.33 8.17
CA GLU A 70 8.33 0.37 7.08
C GLU A 70 7.42 1.38 6.40
N ILE A 71 6.18 0.98 6.12
CA ILE A 71 5.16 1.87 5.52
C ILE A 71 4.88 3.06 6.44
N ARG A 72 4.61 2.84 7.74
CA ARG A 72 4.32 3.96 8.65
C ARG A 72 5.49 4.93 8.77
N ASN A 73 6.73 4.41 8.81
CA ASN A 73 7.92 5.24 8.94
C ASN A 73 8.11 6.10 7.70
N ARG A 74 7.79 5.55 6.52
CA ARG A 74 7.94 6.27 5.26
C ARG A 74 6.85 7.33 5.01
N PHE A 75 5.66 7.16 5.58
CA PHE A 75 4.53 8.08 5.42
C PHE A 75 4.20 8.92 6.66
N GLY A 76 5.04 8.87 7.69
CA GLY A 76 4.83 9.63 8.93
C GLY A 76 3.54 9.26 9.65
N LEU A 77 3.15 7.98 9.58
CA LEU A 77 1.87 7.49 10.11
C LEU A 77 2.03 6.75 11.43
N THR A 78 0.90 6.60 12.12
CA THR A 78 0.77 5.58 13.16
C THR A 78 0.53 4.21 12.51
N TYR A 79 0.81 3.14 13.25
CA TYR A 79 0.54 1.78 12.80
C TYR A 79 -0.95 1.59 12.46
N SER A 80 -1.85 2.06 13.33
CA SER A 80 -3.30 1.98 13.12
C SER A 80 -3.78 2.77 11.90
N ALA A 81 -3.16 3.91 11.59
CA ALA A 81 -3.49 4.70 10.42
C ALA A 81 -3.16 3.99 9.09
N VAL A 82 -2.14 3.13 9.06
CA VAL A 82 -1.84 2.30 7.90
C VAL A 82 -3.00 1.33 7.65
N SER A 83 -3.38 0.53 8.65
CA SER A 83 -4.46 -0.44 8.54
C SER A 83 -5.78 0.21 8.14
N GLN A 84 -6.13 1.33 8.78
CA GLN A 84 -7.36 2.07 8.45
C GLN A 84 -7.38 2.51 6.98
N ARG A 85 -6.27 3.03 6.46
CA ARG A 85 -6.20 3.47 5.05
C ARG A 85 -6.26 2.31 4.08
N VAL A 86 -5.60 1.20 4.38
CA VAL A 86 -5.73 -0.04 3.61
C VAL A 86 -7.20 -0.46 3.53
N LYS A 87 -7.91 -0.50 4.67
CA LYS A 87 -9.33 -0.85 4.71
C LYS A 87 -10.19 0.11 3.88
N MET A 88 -10.00 1.42 4.06
CA MET A 88 -10.75 2.43 3.31
C MET A 88 -10.49 2.30 1.80
N MET A 89 -9.23 2.11 1.40
CA MET A 89 -8.85 1.98 0.00
C MET A 89 -9.40 0.69 -0.62
N THR A 90 -9.38 -0.44 0.09
CA THR A 90 -10.02 -1.69 -0.37
C THR A 90 -11.51 -1.49 -0.66
N ASN A 91 -12.23 -0.83 0.25
CA ASN A 91 -13.65 -0.57 0.06
C ASN A 91 -13.88 0.34 -1.15
N ARG A 92 -13.11 1.42 -1.28
CA ARG A 92 -13.22 2.36 -2.41
C ARG A 92 -12.89 1.70 -3.74
N LEU A 93 -11.83 0.90 -3.82
CA LEU A 93 -11.45 0.16 -5.04
C LEU A 93 -12.53 -0.83 -5.49
N SER A 94 -13.39 -1.31 -4.59
CA SER A 94 -14.51 -2.20 -4.95
C SER A 94 -15.72 -1.47 -5.54
N VAL A 95 -15.79 -0.13 -5.42
CA VAL A 95 -16.95 0.68 -5.81
C VAL A 95 -16.58 1.72 -6.87
N GLU A 96 -15.41 2.36 -6.74
CA GLU A 96 -14.93 3.45 -7.59
C GLU A 96 -14.12 2.88 -8.77
N LYS A 97 -14.78 2.65 -9.91
CA LYS A 97 -14.15 2.10 -11.12
C LYS A 97 -12.90 2.89 -11.56
N GLY A 98 -12.97 4.22 -11.57
CA GLY A 98 -11.82 5.05 -11.97
C GLY A 98 -10.60 4.86 -11.07
N LEU A 99 -10.81 4.65 -9.77
CA LEU A 99 -9.74 4.37 -8.81
C LEU A 99 -9.17 2.96 -9.01
N GLN A 100 -10.05 2.00 -9.32
CA GLN A 100 -9.66 0.63 -9.66
C GLN A 100 -8.79 0.58 -10.93
N ASP A 101 -9.17 1.31 -11.97
CA ASP A 101 -8.43 1.39 -13.23
C ASP A 101 -7.03 2.00 -12.99
N GLN A 102 -6.94 3.07 -12.19
CA GLN A 102 -5.65 3.64 -11.77
C GLN A 102 -4.79 2.65 -11.01
N TYR A 103 -5.37 1.89 -10.06
CA TYR A 103 -4.65 0.86 -9.33
C TYR A 103 -4.13 -0.25 -10.25
N ILE A 104 -4.95 -0.74 -11.19
CA ILE A 104 -4.57 -1.76 -12.16
C ILE A 104 -3.43 -1.26 -13.05
N MET A 105 -3.50 -0.01 -13.52
CA MET A 105 -2.43 0.62 -14.30
C MET A 105 -1.12 0.70 -13.50
N LEU A 106 -1.15 1.12 -12.23
CA LEU A 106 0.05 1.13 -11.39
C LEU A 106 0.59 -0.29 -11.17
N LYS A 107 -0.30 -1.25 -10.87
CA LYS A 107 0.07 -2.64 -10.62
C LYS A 107 0.75 -3.25 -11.85
N SER A 108 0.22 -3.05 -13.06
CA SER A 108 0.79 -3.65 -14.29
C SER A 108 2.20 -3.15 -14.61
N GLN A 109 2.53 -1.92 -14.24
CA GLN A 109 3.88 -1.38 -14.43
C GLN A 109 4.89 -1.90 -13.39
N ILE A 110 4.41 -2.31 -12.22
CA ILE A 110 5.26 -2.85 -11.16
C ILE A 110 5.37 -4.39 -11.26
N TRP A 111 4.31 -5.07 -11.70
CA TRP A 111 4.15 -6.52 -11.77
C TRP A 111 3.90 -6.88 -13.24
N PHE A 112 4.95 -7.23 -13.99
CA PHE A 112 4.76 -7.85 -15.29
C PHE A 112 4.18 -9.25 -15.05
N ASP A 113 2.91 -9.44 -15.45
CA ASP A 113 2.08 -10.63 -15.28
C ASP A 113 1.98 -11.19 -13.84
N THR A 114 0.91 -10.84 -13.14
CA THR A 114 0.37 -11.74 -12.12
C THR A 114 -1.14 -11.60 -12.02
N ASP A 115 -1.78 -12.68 -12.46
CA ASP A 115 -3.20 -13.03 -12.51
C ASP A 115 -4.18 -12.11 -11.75
N SER A 116 -5.22 -11.70 -12.47
CA SER A 116 -6.32 -10.84 -12.04
C SER A 116 -7.25 -11.51 -11.01
N SER A 117 -6.97 -12.74 -10.60
CA SER A 117 -7.78 -13.56 -9.68
C SER A 117 -7.68 -13.19 -8.18
N LEU A 118 -6.79 -12.27 -7.78
CA LEU A 118 -6.59 -11.89 -6.37
C LEU A 118 -7.55 -10.81 -5.82
N PHE A 119 -8.63 -10.47 -6.55
CA PHE A 119 -9.69 -9.60 -6.06
C PHE A 119 -10.83 -10.39 -5.39
N THR A 120 -10.48 -11.36 -4.54
CA THR A 120 -11.44 -11.84 -3.53
C THR A 120 -11.17 -11.09 -2.23
N PRO A 121 -12.19 -10.56 -1.55
CA PRO A 121 -12.05 -9.98 -0.22
C PRO A 121 -11.83 -11.14 0.77
N THR A 122 -10.66 -11.77 0.71
CA THR A 122 -10.28 -12.82 1.65
C THR A 122 -9.84 -12.14 2.94
N ASN A 123 -10.84 -11.92 3.78
CA ASN A 123 -10.82 -11.87 5.23
C ASN A 123 -9.45 -12.17 5.84
N LYS A 124 -8.68 -11.13 6.21
CA LYS A 124 -7.58 -11.26 7.17
C LYS A 124 -7.58 -10.07 8.13
N TYR A 125 -8.24 -10.33 9.26
CA TYR A 125 -8.06 -9.72 10.58
C TYR A 125 -8.47 -8.26 10.75
N TYR A 126 -9.78 -8.07 10.99
CA TYR A 126 -10.23 -7.12 12.02
C TYR A 126 -11.05 -7.90 13.04
N LEU A 127 -10.61 -7.87 14.29
CA LEU A 127 -11.37 -7.88 15.55
C LEU A 127 -10.48 -8.47 16.64
N VAL A 128 -9.72 -7.62 17.33
CA VAL A 128 -9.53 -7.80 18.78
C VAL A 128 -9.72 -6.42 19.40
N LEU A 129 -10.68 -6.40 20.32
CA LEU A 129 -11.15 -5.30 21.15
C LEU A 129 -10.04 -4.68 22.00
#